data_AF-A0A517VDH3-F1
#
_entry.id   AF-A0A517VDH3-F1
#
_cell.length_a   1.000
_cell.length_b   1.000
_cell.length_c   1.000
_cell.angle_alpha   90.00
_cell.angle_beta   90.00
_cell.angle_gamma   90.00
#
_symmetry.space_group_name_H-M   'P 1'
#
loop_
_entity.id
_entity.type
_entity.pdbx_description
1 polymer ?
#
loop_
_entity_poly.entity_id
_entity_poly.type
_entity_poly.pdbx_seq_one_letter_code
_entity_poly.pdbx_strand_id
1 'polypeptide(L)'
;MTRQRWLELGVVAGIMILLLALLVPAVHRAREQARKSSSKNNLKQIGLALHNYHETFLCFPPGGTIREDGLAMQGWMIMLMPFLDASPYYNMVDSSLPWNSPENFPVCGLSKPVYQIPETDMGRTSAGHGVTFYLGNPNLLHRNSSIQLKQIRAEIAHNWLAGEVAGKYQPWAYPFNWRPLGTKLCDGPDSFGHSAWDGANILLTDGRVSYFSKQTSPEVLKRMAELPPDATGEQVHVPDRTFNIGDYYWESINLDSNPEGINQYIVKVLRDPSGRLLSMNVCFKFIVRPGETAEYKGKGAVFEFLAHISPKTDIASLLKSTILVEETTSQQMEANVKLLQSLQSRLPKIKPDHQGI
;
A
#
# COMPACT_ATOMS: atom_id res chain seq x y z
N MET A 1 34.45 5.70 56.03
CA MET A 1 34.71 5.66 54.57
C MET A 1 33.53 5.18 53.72
N THR A 2 32.55 4.43 54.23
CA THR A 2 31.42 3.90 53.43
C THR A 2 30.36 4.96 53.08
N ARG A 3 30.01 5.86 54.00
CA ARG A 3 28.95 6.88 53.80
C ARG A 3 29.26 7.91 52.71
N GLN A 4 30.52 8.31 52.56
CA GLN A 4 30.95 9.26 51.54
C GLN A 4 30.87 8.66 50.13
N ARG A 5 31.21 7.37 49.97
CA ARG A 5 31.08 6.66 48.69
C ARG A 5 29.63 6.55 48.22
N TRP A 6 28.68 6.33 49.13
CA TRP A 6 27.25 6.32 48.79
C TRP A 6 26.75 7.69 48.33
N LEU A 7 27.25 8.77 48.93
CA LEU A 7 26.90 10.13 48.51
C LEU A 7 27.46 10.45 47.11
N GLU A 8 28.73 10.13 46.86
CA GLU A 8 29.38 10.33 45.55
C GLU A 8 28.66 9.56 44.44
N LEU A 9 28.35 8.29 44.68
CA LEU A 9 27.57 7.47 43.73
C LEU A 9 26.15 8.02 43.52
N GLY A 10 25.51 8.53 44.58
CA GLY A 10 24.19 9.14 44.51
C GLY A 10 24.17 10.42 43.66
N VAL A 11 25.18 11.27 43.77
CA VAL A 11 25.32 12.48 42.94
C VAL A 11 25.50 12.10 41.47
N VAL A 12 26.39 11.15 41.17
CA VAL A 12 26.62 10.68 39.79
C VAL A 12 25.34 10.08 39.20
N ALA A 13 24.63 9.23 39.94
CA ALA A 13 23.36 8.67 39.51
C ALA A 13 22.29 9.75 39.29
N GLY A 14 22.22 10.76 40.18
CA GLY A 14 21.30 11.89 40.04
C GLY A 14 21.56 12.71 38.77
N ILE A 15 22.83 12.96 38.44
CA ILE A 15 23.21 13.63 37.18
C ILE A 15 22.80 12.78 35.97
N MET A 16 23.05 11.46 36.00
CA MET A 16 22.67 10.56 34.91
C MET A 16 21.15 10.55 34.66
N ILE A 17 20.34 10.50 35.72
CA ILE A 17 18.88 10.55 35.61
C ILE A 17 18.42 11.88 35.01
N LEU A 18 18.99 13.01 35.46
CA LEU A 18 18.66 14.33 34.93
C LEU A 18 19.00 14.44 33.43
N LEU A 19 20.18 13.95 33.03
CA LEU A 19 20.59 13.95 31.62
C LEU A 19 19.64 13.10 30.76
N LEU A 20 19.27 11.91 31.22
CA LEU A 20 18.30 11.05 30.52
C LEU A 20 16.92 11.71 30.42
N ALA A 21 16.45 12.36 31.48
CA ALA A 21 15.16 13.06 31.50
C ALA A 21 15.09 14.20 30.47
N LEU A 22 16.21 14.89 30.22
CA LEU A 22 16.29 15.93 29.19
C LEU A 22 16.46 15.36 27.78
N LEU A 23 17.11 14.19 27.64
CA LEU A 23 17.38 13.55 26.35
C LEU A 23 16.15 12.92 25.72
N VAL A 24 15.31 12.23 26.50
CA VAL A 24 14.16 11.46 25.98
C VAL A 24 13.18 12.35 25.18
N PRO A 25 12.72 13.51 25.68
CA PRO A 25 11.83 14.39 24.91
C PRO A 25 12.47 14.90 23.62
N ALA A 26 13.78 15.17 23.63
CA ALA A 26 14.50 15.63 22.46
C ALA A 26 14.59 14.54 21.38
N VAL A 27 14.85 13.28 21.78
CA VAL A 27 14.87 12.13 20.85
C VAL A 27 13.50 11.90 20.21
N HIS A 28 12.41 12.01 20.98
CA HIS A 28 11.06 11.88 20.42
C HIS A 28 10.75 12.95 19.38
N ARG A 29 11.06 14.22 19.68
CA ARG A 29 10.90 15.33 18.72
C ARG A 29 11.73 15.11 17.45
N ALA A 30 12.97 14.65 17.60
CA ALA A 30 13.85 14.37 16.47
C ALA A 30 13.30 13.25 15.57
N ARG A 31 12.80 12.15 16.16
CA ARG A 31 12.16 11.05 15.42
C ARG A 31 10.93 11.51 14.66
N GLU A 32 10.10 12.33 15.28
CA GLU A 32 8.90 12.86 14.64
C GLU A 32 9.22 13.79 13.45
N GLN A 33 10.20 14.68 13.61
CA GLN A 33 10.68 15.49 12.49
C GLN A 33 11.30 14.64 11.38
N ALA A 34 12.01 13.55 11.73
CA ALA A 34 12.51 12.60 10.75
C ALA A 34 11.37 11.92 9.98
N ARG A 35 10.31 11.45 10.66
CA ARG A 35 9.11 10.88 10.01
C ARG A 35 8.45 11.88 9.07
N LYS A 36 8.27 13.13 9.51
CA LYS A 36 7.73 14.22 8.67
C LYS A 36 8.61 14.46 7.43
N SER A 37 9.93 14.49 7.60
CA SER A 37 10.89 14.66 6.51
C SER A 37 10.84 13.50 5.51
N SER A 38 10.75 12.26 6.01
CA SER A 38 10.62 11.08 5.15
C SER A 38 9.29 11.05 4.41
N SER A 39 8.18 11.45 5.04
CA SER A 39 6.89 11.57 4.35
C SER A 39 6.93 12.64 3.25
N LYS A 40 7.58 13.78 3.52
CA LYS A 40 7.87 14.79 2.49
C LYS A 40 8.70 14.20 1.34
N ASN A 41 9.68 13.36 1.64
CA ASN A 41 10.49 12.68 0.63
C ASN A 41 9.70 11.65 -0.19
N ASN A 42 8.78 10.92 0.43
CA ASN A 42 7.86 10.02 -0.28
C ASN A 42 7.02 10.79 -1.31
N LEU A 43 6.42 11.92 -0.92
CA LEU A 43 5.70 12.79 -1.85
C LEU A 43 6.60 13.35 -2.97
N LYS A 44 7.88 13.63 -2.70
CA LYS A 44 8.83 14.01 -3.75
C LYS A 44 9.09 12.87 -4.75
N GLN A 45 9.24 11.62 -4.26
CA GLN A 45 9.39 10.45 -5.13
C GLN A 45 8.13 10.22 -5.98
N ILE A 46 6.94 10.35 -5.36
CA ILE A 46 5.65 10.30 -6.07
C ILE A 46 5.57 11.40 -7.13
N GLY A 47 5.96 12.64 -6.79
CA GLY A 47 5.97 13.76 -7.74
C GLY A 47 6.90 13.53 -8.91
N LEU A 48 8.12 13.05 -8.65
CA LEU A 48 9.06 12.67 -9.70
C LEU A 48 8.47 11.59 -10.62
N ALA A 49 7.85 10.55 -10.05
CA ALA A 49 7.20 9.50 -10.82
C ALA A 49 6.02 10.03 -11.66
N LEU A 50 5.21 10.94 -11.11
CA LEU A 50 4.12 11.60 -11.85
C LEU A 50 4.64 12.43 -13.03
N HIS A 51 5.75 13.16 -12.85
CA HIS A 51 6.37 13.92 -13.93
C HIS A 51 7.01 13.01 -14.98
N ASN A 52 7.68 11.92 -14.60
CA ASN A 52 8.23 10.94 -15.55
C ASN A 52 7.12 10.22 -16.34
N TYR A 53 6.00 9.91 -15.68
CA TYR A 53 4.80 9.41 -16.35
C TYR A 53 4.28 10.45 -17.36
N HIS A 54 4.16 11.72 -16.96
CA HIS A 54 3.74 12.80 -17.84
C HIS A 54 4.68 12.98 -19.03
N GLU A 55 5.99 12.89 -18.84
CA GLU A 55 6.97 12.97 -19.93
C GLU A 55 6.80 11.82 -20.93
N THR A 56 6.50 10.62 -20.44
CA THR A 56 6.33 9.41 -21.27
C THR A 56 4.99 9.37 -22.02
N PHE A 57 3.90 9.75 -21.33
CA PHE A 57 2.53 9.59 -21.83
C PHE A 57 1.82 10.92 -22.18
N LEU A 58 2.52 12.04 -22.03
CA LEU A 58 2.06 13.41 -22.29
C LEU A 58 0.86 13.89 -21.43
N CYS A 59 0.44 13.09 -20.46
CA CYS A 59 -0.63 13.34 -19.51
C CYS A 59 -0.29 12.72 -18.15
N PHE A 60 -0.89 13.21 -17.07
CA PHE A 60 -0.90 12.52 -15.78
C PHE A 60 -1.74 11.25 -15.89
N PRO A 61 -1.44 10.21 -15.07
CA PRO A 61 -2.24 9.00 -15.07
C PRO A 61 -3.69 9.32 -14.66
N PRO A 62 -4.68 8.56 -15.15
CA PRO A 62 -6.01 8.60 -14.56
C PRO A 62 -5.91 8.27 -13.08
N GLY A 63 -6.72 8.93 -12.23
CA GLY A 63 -6.83 8.57 -10.82
C GLY A 63 -7.14 7.09 -10.63
N GLY A 64 -8.01 6.58 -11.50
CA GLY A 64 -8.26 5.16 -11.66
C GLY A 64 -8.94 4.89 -12.98
N THR A 65 -8.72 3.69 -13.51
CA THR A 65 -9.45 3.17 -14.66
C THR A 65 -10.68 2.43 -14.16
N ILE A 66 -11.85 2.87 -14.59
CA ILE A 66 -13.14 2.27 -14.26
C ILE A 66 -13.81 1.90 -15.59
N ARG A 67 -14.15 0.62 -15.74
CA ARG A 67 -14.84 0.11 -16.92
C ARG A 67 -16.27 0.64 -16.99
N GLU A 68 -16.88 0.65 -18.17
CA GLU A 68 -18.24 1.16 -18.40
C GLU A 68 -19.30 0.52 -17.49
N ASP A 69 -19.12 -0.75 -17.10
CA ASP A 69 -20.01 -1.46 -16.18
C ASP A 69 -19.74 -1.15 -14.69
N GLY A 70 -18.90 -0.16 -14.40
CA GLY A 70 -18.51 0.24 -13.05
C GLY A 70 -17.40 -0.60 -12.43
N LEU A 71 -16.88 -1.62 -13.14
CA LEU A 71 -15.82 -2.46 -12.61
C LEU A 71 -14.54 -1.65 -12.39
N ALA A 72 -14.07 -1.67 -11.14
CA ALA A 72 -12.90 -0.94 -10.71
C ALA A 72 -11.62 -1.67 -11.17
N MET A 73 -10.90 -1.09 -12.14
CA MET A 73 -9.65 -1.63 -12.69
C MET A 73 -8.47 -1.07 -11.89
N GLN A 74 -7.47 -0.47 -12.54
CA GLN A 74 -6.21 -0.07 -11.90
C GLN A 74 -6.23 1.37 -11.39
N GLY A 75 -5.59 1.63 -10.24
CA GLY A 75 -5.39 2.99 -9.69
C GLY A 75 -4.07 3.65 -10.13
N TRP A 76 -4.01 4.98 -10.02
CA TRP A 76 -2.84 5.77 -10.44
C TRP A 76 -1.52 5.31 -9.81
N MET A 77 -1.54 4.85 -8.56
CA MET A 77 -0.36 4.35 -7.84
C MET A 77 0.22 3.06 -8.44
N ILE A 78 -0.59 2.22 -9.10
CA ILE A 78 -0.08 1.06 -9.85
C ILE A 78 0.67 1.55 -11.10
N MET A 79 0.11 2.55 -11.78
CA MET A 79 0.66 3.12 -13.01
C MET A 79 1.99 3.86 -12.79
N LEU A 80 2.25 4.33 -11.57
CA LEU A 80 3.52 4.97 -11.21
C LEU A 80 4.64 3.99 -10.89
N MET A 81 4.34 2.70 -10.67
CA MET A 81 5.36 1.74 -10.23
C MET A 81 6.60 1.67 -11.13
N PRO A 82 6.51 1.68 -12.48
CA PRO A 82 7.68 1.71 -13.35
C PRO A 82 8.62 2.91 -13.11
N PHE A 83 8.08 4.02 -12.59
CA PHE A 83 8.77 5.28 -12.40
C PHE A 83 9.23 5.53 -10.96
N LEU A 84 8.92 4.63 -10.02
CA LEU A 84 9.22 4.79 -8.60
C LEU A 84 10.49 4.06 -8.15
N ASP A 85 10.55 2.75 -8.37
CA ASP A 85 11.58 1.88 -7.79
C ASP A 85 12.25 0.96 -8.82
N ALA A 86 11.95 1.14 -10.11
CA ALA A 86 12.34 0.27 -11.23
C ALA A 86 12.03 -1.22 -10.96
N SER A 87 11.15 -1.51 -10.00
CA SER A 87 10.85 -2.86 -9.58
C SER A 87 10.09 -3.60 -10.67
N PRO A 88 10.35 -4.90 -10.86
CA PRO A 88 9.63 -5.66 -11.86
C PRO A 88 8.15 -5.89 -11.48
N TYR A 89 7.72 -5.54 -10.26
CA TYR A 89 6.36 -5.73 -9.77
C TYR A 89 5.28 -5.19 -10.71
N TYR A 90 5.54 -4.13 -11.48
CA TYR A 90 4.55 -3.60 -12.41
C TYR A 90 4.12 -4.65 -13.46
N ASN A 91 5.06 -5.46 -13.94
CA ASN A 91 4.80 -6.44 -14.99
C ASN A 91 4.09 -7.70 -14.46
N MET A 92 4.02 -7.85 -13.13
CA MET A 92 3.27 -8.94 -12.49
C MET A 92 1.79 -8.58 -12.30
N VAL A 93 1.42 -7.32 -12.47
CA VAL A 93 0.03 -6.90 -12.39
C VAL A 93 -0.61 -7.19 -13.74
N ASP A 94 -1.62 -8.05 -13.74
CA ASP A 94 -2.50 -8.22 -14.89
C ASP A 94 -3.51 -7.07 -14.92
N SER A 95 -3.22 -6.11 -15.81
CA SER A 95 -4.06 -4.92 -16.02
C SER A 95 -5.41 -5.22 -16.67
N SER A 96 -5.61 -6.42 -17.23
CA SER A 96 -6.89 -6.87 -17.78
C SER A 96 -7.88 -7.32 -16.71
N LEU A 97 -7.39 -7.56 -15.49
CA LEU A 97 -8.18 -7.94 -14.32
C LEU A 97 -8.43 -6.73 -13.39
N PRO A 98 -9.44 -6.78 -12.52
CA PRO A 98 -9.63 -5.80 -11.45
C PRO A 98 -8.42 -5.68 -10.51
N TRP A 99 -8.22 -4.52 -9.89
CA TRP A 99 -7.09 -4.30 -8.95
C TRP A 99 -7.07 -5.30 -7.78
N ASN A 100 -8.25 -5.75 -7.34
CA ASN A 100 -8.43 -6.67 -6.21
C ASN A 100 -8.61 -8.13 -6.66
N SER A 101 -8.31 -8.46 -7.92
CA SER A 101 -8.29 -9.84 -8.37
C SER A 101 -7.24 -10.63 -7.58
N PRO A 102 -7.51 -11.89 -7.20
CA PRO A 102 -6.51 -12.72 -6.53
C PRO A 102 -5.18 -12.77 -7.27
N GLU A 103 -5.17 -12.80 -8.59
CA GLU A 103 -3.98 -12.82 -9.44
C GLU A 103 -3.06 -11.61 -9.16
N ASN A 104 -3.63 -10.46 -8.81
CA ASN A 104 -2.90 -9.23 -8.52
C ASN A 104 -2.47 -9.12 -7.04
N PHE A 105 -2.92 -10.02 -6.16
CA PHE A 105 -2.58 -10.00 -4.72
C PHE A 105 -1.06 -10.03 -4.42
N PRO A 106 -0.19 -10.75 -5.16
CA PRO A 106 1.23 -10.80 -4.85
C PRO A 106 1.90 -9.44 -4.86
N VAL A 107 1.35 -8.50 -5.65
CA VAL A 107 1.79 -7.11 -5.71
C VAL A 107 0.93 -6.23 -4.82
N CYS A 108 -0.40 -6.24 -5.00
CA CYS A 108 -1.34 -5.36 -4.29
C CYS A 108 -1.39 -5.60 -2.77
N GLY A 109 -0.95 -6.77 -2.31
CA GLY A 109 -0.81 -7.13 -0.89
C GLY A 109 0.45 -6.61 -0.20
N LEU A 110 1.41 -6.07 -0.95
CA LEU A 110 2.66 -5.56 -0.40
C LEU A 110 2.44 -4.22 0.30
N SER A 111 3.06 -4.06 1.47
CA SER A 111 3.31 -2.73 2.01
C SER A 111 4.41 -2.07 1.20
N LYS A 112 4.15 -0.85 0.72
CA LYS A 112 5.09 -0.05 -0.06
C LYS A 112 5.53 1.15 0.78
N PRO A 113 6.80 1.22 1.24
CA PRO A 113 7.28 2.32 2.07
C PRO A 113 7.06 3.71 1.45
N VAL A 114 7.11 3.84 0.12
CA VAL A 114 6.86 5.11 -0.57
C VAL A 114 5.41 5.61 -0.44
N TYR A 115 4.46 4.72 -0.15
CA TYR A 115 3.05 5.06 0.08
C TYR A 115 2.68 5.14 1.56
N GLN A 116 3.64 4.96 2.46
CA GLN A 116 3.41 4.95 3.90
C GLN A 116 4.26 5.98 4.62
N ILE A 117 3.70 6.55 5.69
CA ILE A 117 4.48 7.37 6.62
C ILE A 117 5.37 6.42 7.44
N PRO A 118 6.71 6.59 7.45
CA PRO A 118 7.59 5.68 8.18
C PRO A 118 7.24 5.57 9.66
N GLU A 119 7.52 4.39 10.22
CA GLU A 119 7.22 4.01 11.61
C GLU A 119 5.72 4.08 11.95
N THR A 120 4.86 4.18 10.94
CA THR A 120 3.40 4.14 11.05
C THR A 120 2.90 2.93 10.29
N ASP A 121 3.13 1.73 10.83
CA ASP A 121 2.58 0.52 10.22
C ASP A 121 1.13 0.35 10.71
N MET A 122 0.19 0.57 9.80
CA MET A 122 -1.24 0.29 10.03
C MET A 122 -1.58 -1.16 9.66
N GLY A 123 -0.58 -1.96 9.27
CA GLY A 123 -0.74 -3.30 8.76
C GLY A 123 -1.36 -3.30 7.37
N ARG A 124 -2.43 -4.07 7.21
CA ARG A 124 -3.09 -4.35 5.93
C ARG A 124 -4.60 -4.28 6.09
N THR A 125 -5.33 -4.41 4.98
CA THR A 125 -6.78 -4.58 5.05
C THR A 125 -7.19 -6.00 5.41
N SER A 126 -8.46 -6.23 5.76
CA SER A 126 -9.06 -7.55 5.95
C SER A 126 -9.06 -8.44 4.70
N ALA A 127 -8.86 -7.88 3.50
CA ALA A 127 -8.57 -8.63 2.27
C ALA A 127 -7.06 -8.77 1.97
N GLY A 128 -6.19 -8.26 2.86
CA GLY A 128 -4.75 -8.46 2.79
C GLY A 128 -4.01 -7.47 1.89
N HIS A 129 -4.63 -6.33 1.54
CA HIS A 129 -4.02 -5.29 0.72
C HIS A 129 -3.15 -4.33 1.54
N GLY A 130 -2.05 -3.85 0.96
CA GLY A 130 -1.25 -2.78 1.56
C GLY A 130 -1.96 -1.43 1.48
N VAL A 131 -1.76 -0.57 2.49
CA VAL A 131 -2.46 0.72 2.62
C VAL A 131 -1.61 1.91 2.17
N THR A 132 -2.27 3.02 1.79
CA THR A 132 -1.63 4.31 1.50
C THR A 132 -2.03 5.41 2.49
N PHE A 133 -1.11 6.35 2.71
CA PHE A 133 -1.29 7.58 3.49
C PHE A 133 -1.38 8.84 2.62
N TYR A 134 -1.40 8.67 1.30
CA TYR A 134 -1.46 9.78 0.34
C TYR A 134 -2.64 9.59 -0.60
N LEU A 135 -3.41 10.64 -0.86
CA LEU A 135 -4.48 10.64 -1.86
C LEU A 135 -4.31 11.80 -2.85
N GLY A 136 -4.81 11.59 -4.06
CA GLY A 136 -4.71 12.52 -5.17
C GLY A 136 -5.75 13.65 -5.15
N ASN A 137 -5.46 14.70 -5.91
CA ASN A 137 -6.38 15.78 -6.21
C ASN A 137 -7.49 15.28 -7.16
N PRO A 138 -8.78 15.34 -6.78
CA PRO A 138 -9.88 14.88 -7.64
C PRO A 138 -10.01 15.69 -8.94
N ASN A 139 -9.50 16.92 -9.01
CA ASN A 139 -9.54 17.66 -10.26
C ASN A 139 -8.54 17.10 -11.29
N LEU A 140 -7.42 16.53 -10.84
CA LEU A 140 -6.36 16.01 -11.72
C LEU A 140 -6.37 14.48 -11.88
N LEU A 141 -6.57 13.77 -10.75
CA LEU A 141 -6.45 12.33 -10.60
C LEU A 141 -7.82 11.72 -10.25
N HIS A 142 -8.81 11.88 -11.12
CA HIS A 142 -10.14 11.27 -10.98
C HIS A 142 -10.35 10.10 -11.95
N ARG A 143 -11.56 9.52 -11.93
CA ARG A 143 -11.99 8.43 -12.80
C ARG A 143 -11.70 8.74 -14.27
N ASN A 144 -10.93 7.86 -14.91
CA ASN A 144 -10.64 7.88 -16.35
C ASN A 144 -10.07 9.22 -16.85
N SER A 145 -9.42 10.00 -15.98
CA SER A 145 -8.83 11.30 -16.35
C SER A 145 -7.57 11.14 -17.22
N SER A 146 -7.25 12.16 -18.01
CA SER A 146 -5.99 12.24 -18.77
C SER A 146 -5.59 13.72 -18.89
N ILE A 147 -5.18 14.30 -17.76
CA ILE A 147 -4.90 15.73 -17.66
C ILE A 147 -3.46 16.00 -18.11
N GLN A 148 -3.28 16.94 -19.02
CA GLN A 148 -1.99 17.40 -19.52
C GLN A 148 -1.56 18.67 -18.80
N LEU A 149 -0.27 18.82 -18.49
CA LEU A 149 0.28 20.05 -17.88
C LEU A 149 -0.11 21.34 -18.65
N LYS A 150 -0.28 21.27 -19.97
CA LYS A 150 -0.70 22.42 -20.79
C LYS A 150 -2.10 22.93 -20.45
N GLN A 151 -2.99 22.08 -19.94
CA GLN A 151 -4.36 22.42 -19.57
C GLN A 151 -4.43 23.23 -18.26
N ILE A 152 -3.37 23.19 -17.46
CA ILE A 152 -3.28 23.84 -16.15
C ILE A 152 -2.06 24.77 -16.05
N ARG A 153 -1.57 25.25 -17.21
CA ARG A 153 -0.28 25.93 -17.31
C ARG A 153 -0.20 27.19 -16.44
N ALA A 154 -1.29 27.93 -16.33
CA ALA A 154 -1.34 29.15 -15.55
C ALA A 154 -1.36 28.86 -14.03
N GLU A 155 -1.77 27.66 -13.65
CA GLU A 155 -2.01 27.25 -12.28
C GLU A 155 -0.93 26.31 -11.73
N ILE A 156 0.05 25.85 -12.54
CA ILE A 156 1.06 24.84 -12.14
C ILE A 156 1.70 25.14 -10.77
N ALA A 157 2.07 26.41 -10.53
CA ALA A 157 2.73 26.83 -9.29
C ALA A 157 1.83 26.85 -8.04
N HIS A 158 0.51 26.79 -8.23
CA HIS A 158 -0.51 26.92 -7.18
C HIS A 158 -1.40 25.68 -7.06
N ASN A 159 -1.43 24.82 -8.09
CA ASN A 159 -2.20 23.59 -8.14
C ASN A 159 -1.44 22.43 -7.48
N TRP A 160 -2.15 21.39 -7.08
CA TRP A 160 -1.62 20.29 -6.29
C TRP A 160 -2.02 18.93 -6.86
N LEU A 161 -1.15 17.93 -6.67
CA LEU A 161 -1.33 16.59 -7.23
C LEU A 161 -1.77 15.58 -6.17
N ALA A 162 -1.14 15.59 -5.00
CA ALA A 162 -1.42 14.64 -3.92
C ALA A 162 -1.04 15.22 -2.55
N GLY A 163 -1.57 14.66 -1.46
CA GLY A 163 -1.23 15.09 -0.11
C GLY A 163 -1.42 14.00 0.94
N GLU A 164 -0.86 14.24 2.12
CA GLU A 164 -1.03 13.40 3.31
C GLU A 164 -2.48 13.39 3.81
N VAL A 165 -3.05 12.22 4.07
CA VAL A 165 -4.42 12.10 4.61
C VAL A 165 -4.45 11.73 6.09
N ALA A 166 -5.45 12.27 6.80
CA ALA A 166 -5.56 12.12 8.26
C ALA A 166 -6.21 10.81 8.71
N GLY A 167 -6.88 10.11 7.79
CA GLY A 167 -7.61 8.89 8.08
C GLY A 167 -8.40 8.38 6.88
N LYS A 168 -9.33 7.46 7.14
CA LYS A 168 -9.99 6.63 6.11
C LYS A 168 -8.97 6.15 5.07
N TYR A 169 -7.89 5.56 5.58
CA TYR A 169 -6.86 4.98 4.74
C TYR A 169 -7.47 3.86 3.90
N GLN A 170 -6.87 3.61 2.74
CA GLN A 170 -7.39 2.71 1.74
C GLN A 170 -6.23 1.96 1.07
N PRO A 171 -6.50 0.83 0.38
CA PRO A 171 -5.47 0.14 -0.36
C PRO A 171 -4.76 1.07 -1.34
N TRP A 172 -3.44 1.02 -1.40
CA TRP A 172 -2.70 1.83 -2.37
C TRP A 172 -3.04 1.44 -3.82
N ALA A 173 -3.48 0.20 -4.04
CA ALA A 173 -3.95 -0.30 -5.34
C ALA A 173 -5.39 0.12 -5.70
N TYR A 174 -6.16 0.67 -4.76
CA TYR A 174 -7.57 1.01 -4.97
C TYR A 174 -7.71 2.14 -6.01
N PRO A 175 -8.55 1.99 -7.05
CA PRO A 175 -8.64 2.96 -8.13
C PRO A 175 -9.28 4.28 -7.73
N PHE A 176 -9.92 4.42 -6.56
CA PHE A 176 -10.51 5.68 -6.11
C PHE A 176 -9.61 6.40 -5.08
N ASN A 177 -8.29 6.42 -5.34
CA ASN A 177 -7.27 7.04 -4.48
C ASN A 177 -7.19 8.57 -4.63
N TRP A 178 -8.33 9.26 -4.52
CA TRP A 178 -8.43 10.73 -4.50
C TRP A 178 -9.42 11.20 -3.44
N ARG A 179 -9.29 12.48 -3.03
CA ARG A 179 -10.18 13.08 -2.03
C ARG A 179 -10.20 14.61 -2.17
N PRO A 180 -11.37 15.27 -2.04
CA PRO A 180 -11.42 16.74 -1.96
C PRO A 180 -10.55 17.25 -0.81
N LEU A 181 -9.80 18.34 -1.05
CA LEU A 181 -8.91 18.93 -0.04
C LEU A 181 -9.67 19.47 1.18
N GLY A 182 -10.91 19.94 0.95
CA GLY A 182 -11.72 20.60 1.97
C GLY A 182 -11.22 22.01 2.29
N THR A 183 -11.71 22.57 3.40
CA THR A 183 -11.38 23.92 3.87
C THR A 183 -10.62 23.95 5.19
N LYS A 184 -10.29 22.77 5.75
CA LYS A 184 -9.52 22.59 6.97
C LYS A 184 -8.65 21.34 6.89
N LEU A 185 -7.46 21.42 7.47
CA LEU A 185 -6.56 20.28 7.64
C LEU A 185 -6.67 19.72 9.05
N CYS A 186 -6.41 18.42 9.21
CA CYS A 186 -6.51 17.71 10.49
C CYS A 186 -7.92 17.81 11.15
N ASP A 187 -8.97 17.91 10.33
CA ASP A 187 -10.37 18.06 10.74
C ASP A 187 -11.11 16.72 10.65
N GLY A 188 -10.57 15.70 11.33
CA GLY A 188 -11.10 14.35 11.32
C GLY A 188 -10.61 13.46 10.16
N PRO A 189 -11.10 12.21 10.08
CA PRO A 189 -10.53 11.17 9.21
C PRO A 189 -10.77 11.42 7.72
N ASP A 190 -11.75 12.26 7.37
CA ASP A 190 -12.05 12.69 6.00
C ASP A 190 -11.17 13.85 5.52
N SER A 191 -10.29 14.40 6.36
CA SER A 191 -9.44 15.53 5.98
C SER A 191 -8.05 15.10 5.48
N PHE A 192 -7.33 16.05 4.89
CA PHE A 192 -5.87 15.96 4.72
C PHE A 192 -5.17 16.39 6.01
N GLY A 193 -3.99 15.83 6.25
CA GLY A 193 -3.13 16.16 7.38
C GLY A 193 -2.70 14.97 8.22
N HIS A 194 -1.86 15.24 9.21
CA HIS A 194 -1.40 14.25 10.18
C HIS A 194 -1.29 14.92 11.53
N SER A 195 -1.88 14.29 12.55
CA SER A 195 -2.03 14.89 13.89
C SER A 195 -0.69 15.19 14.56
N ALA A 196 0.31 14.32 14.37
CA ALA A 196 1.61 14.45 15.02
C ALA A 196 2.27 15.81 14.72
N TRP A 197 2.34 16.20 13.45
CA TRP A 197 2.93 17.49 13.06
C TRP A 197 1.93 18.62 12.81
N ASP A 198 0.65 18.46 13.16
CA ASP A 198 -0.37 19.51 13.08
C ASP A 198 -0.54 20.15 11.69
N GLY A 199 -0.51 19.33 10.63
CA GLY A 199 -0.70 19.81 9.27
C GLY A 199 -0.47 18.73 8.21
N ALA A 200 -0.32 19.13 6.95
CA ALA A 200 -0.13 18.24 5.81
C ALA A 200 1.06 18.68 4.96
N ASN A 201 1.87 17.72 4.50
CA ASN A 201 2.66 17.91 3.29
C ASN A 201 1.76 17.70 2.07
N ILE A 202 1.83 18.63 1.12
CA ILE A 202 1.09 18.61 -0.13
C ILE A 202 2.09 18.74 -1.28
N LEU A 203 2.00 17.83 -2.23
CA LEU A 203 2.73 17.86 -3.49
C LEU A 203 2.03 18.83 -4.45
N LEU A 204 2.74 19.87 -4.85
CA LEU A 204 2.33 20.82 -5.87
C LEU A 204 2.61 20.29 -7.27
N THR A 205 1.94 20.85 -8.27
CA THR A 205 2.03 20.39 -9.66
C THR A 205 3.34 20.77 -10.34
N ASP A 206 4.11 21.68 -9.76
CA ASP A 206 5.49 21.99 -10.14
C ASP A 206 6.54 21.03 -9.53
N GLY A 207 6.09 19.98 -8.82
CA GLY A 207 6.97 18.99 -8.17
C GLY A 207 7.48 19.40 -6.79
N ARG A 208 7.20 20.62 -6.31
CA ARG A 208 7.55 21.02 -4.93
C ARG A 208 6.61 20.34 -3.94
N VAL A 209 7.15 19.99 -2.78
CA VAL A 209 6.34 19.54 -1.63
C VAL A 209 6.37 20.63 -0.55
N SER A 210 5.20 21.19 -0.28
CA SER A 210 5.00 22.30 0.67
C SER A 210 4.24 21.82 1.89
N TYR A 211 4.61 22.36 3.05
CA TYR A 211 3.93 22.07 4.30
C TYR A 211 2.88 23.14 4.59
N PHE A 212 1.65 22.70 4.90
CA PHE A 212 0.53 23.54 5.31
C PHE A 212 0.12 23.15 6.72
N SER A 213 0.08 24.10 7.65
CA SER A 213 -0.35 23.81 9.03
C SER A 213 -1.87 23.73 9.14
N LYS A 214 -2.39 23.15 10.22
CA LYS A 214 -3.83 23.14 10.53
C LYS A 214 -4.44 24.53 10.69
N GLN A 215 -3.61 25.57 10.87
CA GLN A 215 -4.03 26.98 10.93
C GLN A 215 -4.04 27.68 9.57
N THR A 216 -3.73 26.97 8.47
CA THR A 216 -3.86 27.51 7.12
C THR A 216 -5.27 28.05 6.90
N SER A 217 -5.39 29.26 6.33
CA SER A 217 -6.68 29.90 6.15
C SER A 217 -7.62 29.05 5.26
N PRO A 218 -8.91 28.92 5.63
CA PRO A 218 -9.90 28.21 4.83
C PRO A 218 -10.01 28.72 3.39
N GLU A 219 -9.82 30.02 3.17
CA GLU A 219 -9.84 30.66 1.86
C GLU A 219 -8.70 30.17 0.97
N VAL A 220 -7.51 29.93 1.53
CA VAL A 220 -6.37 29.37 0.79
C VAL A 220 -6.67 27.95 0.35
N LEU A 221 -7.14 27.10 1.28
CA LEU A 221 -7.47 25.70 0.98
C LEU A 221 -8.63 25.59 -0.02
N LYS A 222 -9.66 26.43 0.14
CA LYS A 222 -10.77 26.53 -0.81
C LYS A 222 -10.28 26.89 -2.21
N ARG A 223 -9.44 27.92 -2.34
CA ARG A 223 -8.87 28.31 -3.64
C ARG A 223 -8.07 27.18 -4.26
N MET A 224 -7.25 26.46 -3.49
CA MET A 224 -6.50 25.30 -3.98
C MET A 224 -7.41 24.15 -4.43
N ALA A 225 -8.52 23.90 -3.73
CA ALA A 225 -9.48 22.86 -4.05
C ALA A 225 -10.29 23.15 -5.32
N GLU A 226 -10.50 24.43 -5.64
CA GLU A 226 -11.27 24.90 -6.79
C GLU A 226 -10.40 25.15 -8.03
N LEU A 227 -9.09 24.84 -7.99
CA LEU A 227 -8.22 25.02 -9.15
C LEU A 227 -8.58 24.02 -10.25
N PRO A 228 -8.61 24.47 -11.53
CA PRO A 228 -8.94 23.62 -12.66
C PRO A 228 -7.98 22.43 -12.78
N PRO A 229 -8.40 21.34 -13.45
CA PRO A 229 -9.59 21.24 -14.27
C PRO A 229 -10.87 20.86 -13.49
N ASP A 230 -12.01 21.38 -13.95
CA ASP A 230 -13.31 21.18 -13.32
C ASP A 230 -13.89 19.81 -13.68
N ALA A 231 -13.54 18.79 -12.89
CA ALA A 231 -14.10 17.45 -13.02
C ALA A 231 -15.58 17.46 -12.59
N THR A 232 -16.42 16.69 -13.30
CA THR A 232 -17.84 16.58 -12.94
C THR A 232 -18.02 15.81 -11.63
N GLY A 233 -19.17 16.00 -10.98
CA GLY A 233 -19.51 15.27 -9.75
C GLY A 233 -19.45 13.74 -9.91
N GLU A 234 -19.82 13.22 -11.09
CA GLU A 234 -19.72 11.80 -11.41
C GLU A 234 -18.26 11.33 -11.56
N GLN A 235 -17.41 12.15 -12.16
CA GLN A 235 -15.99 11.83 -12.35
C GLN A 235 -15.24 11.75 -11.02
N VAL A 236 -15.56 12.64 -10.07
CA VAL A 236 -14.90 12.68 -8.76
C VAL A 236 -15.57 11.81 -7.71
N HIS A 237 -16.72 11.19 -8.02
CA HIS A 237 -17.44 10.34 -7.08
C HIS A 237 -16.58 9.15 -6.63
N VAL A 238 -16.45 9.01 -5.31
CA VAL A 238 -15.81 7.87 -4.66
C VAL A 238 -16.91 6.99 -4.07
N PRO A 239 -16.96 5.68 -4.39
CA PRO A 239 -17.93 4.77 -3.79
C PRO A 239 -17.85 4.80 -2.26
N ASP A 240 -19.00 4.72 -1.59
CA ASP A 240 -19.06 4.64 -0.13
C ASP A 240 -18.55 3.26 0.33
N ARG A 241 -17.23 3.18 0.50
CA ARG A 241 -16.52 1.97 0.86
C ARG A 241 -15.54 2.26 1.98
N THR A 242 -15.62 1.44 3.02
CA THR A 242 -14.65 1.44 4.12
C THR A 242 -13.81 0.17 4.07
N PHE A 243 -12.54 0.30 4.45
CA PHE A 243 -11.61 -0.82 4.52
C PHE A 243 -11.27 -1.06 5.99
N ASN A 244 -11.45 -2.30 6.45
CA ASN A 244 -11.04 -2.67 7.80
C ASN A 244 -9.53 -2.88 7.81
N ILE A 245 -8.82 -2.00 8.50
CA ILE A 245 -7.36 -1.98 8.58
C ILE A 245 -6.92 -2.45 9.96
N GLY A 246 -5.85 -3.24 10.01
CA GLY A 246 -5.25 -3.71 11.25
C GLY A 246 -4.09 -4.65 10.99
N ASP A 247 -3.67 -5.37 12.04
CA ASP A 247 -2.49 -6.26 12.02
C ASP A 247 -2.76 -7.60 11.31
N TYR A 248 -3.43 -7.56 10.16
CA TYR A 248 -3.61 -8.71 9.28
C TYR A 248 -2.27 -9.09 8.63
N TYR A 249 -1.99 -10.38 8.57
CA TYR A 249 -0.71 -10.88 8.07
C TYR A 249 -0.87 -12.09 7.16
N TRP A 250 0.04 -12.19 6.19
CA TRP A 250 0.17 -13.33 5.31
C TRP A 250 1.18 -14.32 5.90
N GLU A 251 0.70 -15.49 6.28
CA GLU A 251 1.55 -16.63 6.63
C GLU A 251 1.78 -17.49 5.36
N SER A 252 2.96 -18.09 5.25
CA SER A 252 3.28 -19.00 4.14
C SER A 252 3.41 -20.41 4.70
N ILE A 253 2.66 -21.35 4.14
CA ILE A 253 2.74 -22.77 4.48
C ILE A 253 3.26 -23.51 3.25
N ASN A 254 4.32 -24.29 3.41
CA ASN A 254 4.91 -25.05 2.31
C ASN A 254 3.97 -26.19 1.89
N LEU A 255 3.86 -26.40 0.59
CA LEU A 255 3.26 -27.59 0.02
C LEU A 255 4.38 -28.60 -0.28
N ASP A 256 4.07 -29.87 -0.06
CA ASP A 256 4.98 -30.98 -0.34
C ASP A 256 5.16 -31.09 -1.87
N SER A 257 6.40 -31.09 -2.32
CA SER A 257 6.78 -31.08 -3.74
C SER A 257 8.20 -31.62 -3.88
N ASN A 258 8.69 -31.79 -5.11
CA ASN A 258 10.04 -32.26 -5.36
C ASN A 258 11.07 -31.35 -4.62
N PRO A 259 11.84 -31.87 -3.64
CA PRO A 259 12.82 -31.08 -2.90
C PRO A 259 13.98 -30.62 -3.79
N GLU A 260 14.23 -31.32 -4.90
CA GLU A 260 15.21 -30.95 -5.92
C GLU A 260 14.58 -30.15 -7.07
N GLY A 261 13.32 -29.76 -6.94
CA GLY A 261 12.65 -28.85 -7.87
C GLY A 261 13.32 -27.48 -7.92
N ILE A 262 13.04 -26.74 -8.98
CA ILE A 262 13.42 -25.33 -9.10
C ILE A 262 12.37 -24.41 -8.44
N ASN A 263 11.20 -24.96 -8.07
CA ASN A 263 10.08 -24.25 -7.49
C ASN A 263 9.80 -24.71 -6.06
N GLN A 264 9.52 -23.77 -5.17
CA GLN A 264 8.94 -24.01 -3.86
C GLN A 264 7.48 -23.59 -3.88
N TYR A 265 6.58 -24.58 -3.78
CA TYR A 265 5.15 -24.36 -3.72
C TYR A 265 4.69 -24.04 -2.31
N ILE A 266 3.82 -23.04 -2.20
CA ILE A 266 3.30 -22.57 -0.92
C ILE A 266 1.82 -22.24 -1.05
N VAL A 267 1.13 -22.27 0.08
CA VAL A 267 -0.12 -21.56 0.25
C VAL A 267 0.10 -20.33 1.13
N LYS A 268 -0.25 -19.16 0.60
CA LYS A 268 -0.33 -17.91 1.34
C LYS A 268 -1.68 -17.85 2.02
N VAL A 269 -1.67 -17.76 3.34
CA VAL A 269 -2.89 -17.69 4.15
C VAL A 269 -2.97 -16.35 4.85
N LEU A 270 -4.05 -15.61 4.62
CA LEU A 270 -4.30 -14.34 5.31
C LEU A 270 -4.97 -14.63 6.65
N ARG A 271 -4.43 -14.04 7.72
CA ARG A 271 -4.99 -14.16 9.06
C ARG A 271 -5.30 -12.80 9.66
N ASP A 272 -6.30 -12.79 10.54
CA ASP A 272 -6.54 -11.68 11.46
C ASP A 272 -5.57 -11.74 12.68
N PRO A 273 -5.56 -10.70 13.53
CA PRO A 273 -4.68 -10.67 14.71
C PRO A 273 -4.93 -11.82 15.71
N SER A 274 -6.11 -12.46 15.69
CA SER A 274 -6.42 -13.63 16.51
C SER A 274 -5.92 -14.95 15.90
N GLY A 275 -5.34 -14.91 14.69
CA GLY A 275 -4.90 -16.08 13.94
C GLY A 275 -6.01 -16.76 13.13
N ARG A 276 -7.21 -16.17 13.07
CA ARG A 276 -8.31 -16.70 12.26
C ARG A 276 -7.99 -16.54 10.78
N LEU A 277 -8.22 -17.60 10.02
CA LEU A 277 -8.02 -17.64 8.59
C LEU A 277 -9.10 -16.84 7.84
N LEU A 278 -8.69 -16.02 6.87
CA LEU A 278 -9.56 -15.15 6.08
C LEU A 278 -9.53 -15.44 4.58
N SER A 279 -8.36 -15.74 4.03
CA SER A 279 -8.14 -15.97 2.59
C SER A 279 -6.97 -16.91 2.37
N MET A 280 -6.96 -17.60 1.24
CA MET A 280 -5.91 -18.54 0.85
C MET A 280 -5.62 -18.46 -0.64
N ASN A 281 -4.34 -18.34 -1.00
CA ASN A 281 -3.87 -18.36 -2.38
C ASN A 281 -2.69 -19.34 -2.52
N VAL A 282 -2.80 -20.26 -3.48
CA VAL A 282 -1.71 -21.15 -3.87
C VAL A 282 -0.78 -20.39 -4.79
N CYS A 283 0.51 -20.45 -4.48
CA CYS A 283 1.57 -19.78 -5.22
C CYS A 283 2.77 -20.72 -5.32
N PHE A 284 3.72 -20.40 -6.19
CA PHE A 284 5.07 -20.95 -6.09
C PHE A 284 6.10 -19.84 -6.11
N LYS A 285 7.34 -20.17 -5.78
CA LYS A 285 8.49 -19.28 -5.92
C LYS A 285 9.71 -20.03 -6.41
N PHE A 286 10.59 -19.37 -7.14
CA PHE A 286 11.86 -19.96 -7.53
C PHE A 286 12.76 -20.21 -6.32
N ILE A 287 13.37 -21.39 -6.28
CA ILE A 287 14.44 -21.75 -5.35
C ILE A 287 15.76 -21.30 -5.98
N VAL A 288 16.45 -20.37 -5.34
CA VAL A 288 17.82 -19.98 -5.72
C VAL A 288 18.79 -20.72 -4.81
N ARG A 289 19.62 -21.60 -5.36
CA ARG A 289 20.59 -22.38 -4.56
C ARG A 289 21.91 -21.62 -4.37
N PRO A 290 22.66 -21.87 -3.29
CA PRO A 290 23.97 -21.25 -3.10
C PRO A 290 24.90 -21.53 -4.29
N GLY A 291 25.41 -20.48 -4.93
CA GLY A 291 26.29 -20.57 -6.11
C GLY A 291 25.58 -20.49 -7.46
N GLU A 292 24.24 -20.55 -7.50
CA GLU A 292 23.47 -20.28 -8.70
C GLU A 292 23.21 -18.76 -8.84
N THR A 293 23.44 -18.23 -10.03
CA THR A 293 23.01 -16.86 -10.35
C THR A 293 21.55 -16.96 -10.76
N ALA A 294 20.67 -16.19 -10.13
CA ALA A 294 19.28 -16.11 -10.59
C ALA A 294 19.27 -15.51 -12.00
N GLU A 295 19.16 -16.33 -13.06
CA GLU A 295 19.01 -15.84 -14.43
C GLU A 295 17.62 -15.21 -14.59
N TYR A 296 17.57 -13.90 -14.41
CA TYR A 296 16.34 -13.13 -14.41
C TYR A 296 15.99 -12.64 -15.83
N LYS A 297 15.35 -13.48 -16.64
CA LYS A 297 14.97 -13.12 -18.03
C LYS A 297 13.52 -12.63 -18.21
N GLY A 298 12.76 -12.42 -17.14
CA GLY A 298 11.38 -11.91 -17.21
C GLY A 298 10.79 -11.47 -15.88
N LYS A 299 11.00 -10.18 -15.55
CA LYS A 299 10.11 -9.26 -14.80
C LYS A 299 9.18 -9.81 -13.66
N GLY A 300 9.74 -10.12 -12.47
CA GLY A 300 9.02 -10.06 -11.17
C GLY A 300 8.27 -11.35 -10.83
N ALA A 301 8.41 -12.07 -9.72
CA ALA A 301 9.12 -11.88 -8.46
C ALA A 301 9.48 -13.26 -7.87
N VAL A 302 9.89 -13.27 -6.60
CA VAL A 302 10.01 -14.47 -5.76
C VAL A 302 8.64 -15.13 -5.51
N PHE A 303 7.54 -14.84 -6.23
CA PHE A 303 6.24 -15.53 -6.10
C PHE A 303 5.42 -15.42 -7.39
N GLU A 304 4.81 -16.51 -7.83
CA GLU A 304 3.85 -16.58 -8.94
C GLU A 304 2.53 -17.19 -8.45
N PHE A 305 1.40 -16.57 -8.82
CA PHE A 305 0.07 -16.99 -8.41
C PHE A 305 -0.38 -18.21 -9.23
N LEU A 306 -0.88 -19.23 -8.55
CA LEU A 306 -1.44 -20.42 -9.20
C LEU A 306 -2.95 -20.48 -9.09
N ALA A 307 -3.49 -20.22 -7.90
CA ALA A 307 -4.92 -20.35 -7.67
C ALA A 307 -5.41 -19.68 -6.39
N HIS A 308 -6.66 -19.22 -6.40
CA HIS A 308 -7.38 -18.81 -5.20
C HIS A 308 -8.24 -19.96 -4.67
N ILE A 309 -8.17 -20.22 -3.36
CA ILE A 309 -9.03 -21.22 -2.69
C ILE A 309 -10.19 -20.51 -2.00
N SER A 310 -11.39 -20.73 -2.53
CA SER A 310 -12.65 -20.33 -1.91
C SER A 310 -13.22 -21.45 -1.02
N PRO A 311 -14.21 -21.18 -0.16
CA PRO A 311 -14.89 -22.22 0.62
C PRO A 311 -15.56 -23.33 -0.21
N LYS A 312 -15.77 -23.13 -1.52
CA LYS A 312 -16.43 -24.07 -2.42
C LYS A 312 -15.49 -24.70 -3.46
N THR A 313 -14.21 -24.35 -3.43
CA THR A 313 -13.24 -24.82 -4.43
C THR A 313 -13.02 -26.33 -4.28
N ASP A 314 -13.11 -27.09 -5.38
CA ASP A 314 -12.60 -28.46 -5.42
C ASP A 314 -11.08 -28.42 -5.47
N ILE A 315 -10.44 -28.64 -4.32
CA ILE A 315 -8.99 -28.55 -4.16
C ILE A 315 -8.26 -29.61 -4.99
N ALA A 316 -8.81 -30.83 -5.07
CA ALA A 316 -8.14 -31.92 -5.78
C ALA A 316 -8.13 -31.65 -7.30
N SER A 317 -9.26 -31.19 -7.83
CA SER A 317 -9.35 -30.77 -9.23
C SER A 317 -8.47 -29.54 -9.51
N LEU A 318 -8.50 -28.55 -8.60
CA LEU A 318 -7.70 -27.33 -8.72
C LEU A 318 -6.19 -27.62 -8.76
N LEU A 319 -5.64 -28.39 -7.82
CA LEU A 319 -4.20 -28.65 -7.80
C LEU A 319 -3.74 -29.42 -9.04
N LYS A 320 -4.57 -30.33 -9.56
CA LYS A 320 -4.30 -31.07 -10.80
C LYS A 320 -4.27 -30.18 -12.05
N SER A 321 -4.92 -29.01 -12.02
CA SER A 321 -4.85 -28.04 -13.13
C SER A 321 -3.66 -27.09 -13.04
N THR A 322 -2.81 -27.22 -12.02
CA THR A 322 -1.61 -26.40 -11.85
C THR A 322 -0.35 -27.20 -12.17
N ILE A 323 0.75 -26.50 -12.43
CA ILE A 323 2.07 -27.10 -12.65
C ILE A 323 2.59 -27.91 -11.44
N LEU A 324 2.00 -27.75 -10.25
CA LEU A 324 2.34 -28.53 -9.05
C LEU A 324 2.22 -30.05 -9.30
N VAL A 325 1.28 -30.47 -10.17
CA VAL A 325 1.08 -31.89 -10.50
C VAL A 325 2.30 -32.53 -11.16
N GLU A 326 3.10 -31.74 -11.86
CA GLU A 326 4.34 -32.20 -12.53
C GLU A 326 5.50 -32.31 -11.53
N GLU A 327 5.43 -31.59 -10.41
CA GLU A 327 6.46 -31.55 -9.37
C GLU A 327 6.06 -32.28 -8.08
N THR A 328 5.06 -33.17 -8.15
CA THR A 328 4.59 -33.96 -7.00
C THR A 328 4.38 -35.42 -7.33
N THR A 329 4.73 -36.31 -6.38
CA THR A 329 4.26 -37.69 -6.40
C THR A 329 2.79 -37.78 -5.98
N SER A 330 2.12 -38.90 -6.27
CA SER A 330 0.72 -39.11 -5.85
C SER A 330 0.53 -38.98 -4.33
N GLN A 331 1.50 -39.44 -3.54
CA GLN A 331 1.46 -39.33 -2.08
C GLN A 331 1.58 -37.88 -1.60
N GLN A 332 2.52 -37.11 -2.18
CA GLN A 332 2.69 -35.68 -1.86
C GLN A 332 1.44 -34.88 -2.26
N MET A 333 0.87 -35.17 -3.43
CA MET A 333 -0.36 -34.54 -3.88
C MET A 333 -1.53 -34.83 -2.92
N GLU A 334 -1.69 -36.08 -2.48
CA GLU A 334 -2.73 -36.44 -1.49
C GLU A 334 -2.53 -35.71 -0.16
N ALA A 335 -1.29 -35.60 0.32
CA ALA A 335 -0.96 -34.84 1.53
C ALA A 335 -1.30 -33.34 1.40
N ASN A 336 -0.96 -32.73 0.27
CA ASN A 336 -1.29 -31.34 -0.04
C ASN A 336 -2.80 -31.10 -0.08
N VAL A 337 -3.55 -31.98 -0.75
CA VAL A 337 -5.02 -31.90 -0.80
C VAL A 337 -5.61 -31.95 0.61
N LYS A 338 -5.17 -32.89 1.46
CA LYS A 338 -5.63 -33.01 2.85
C LYS A 338 -5.33 -31.75 3.67
N LEU A 339 -4.11 -31.22 3.57
CA LEU A 339 -3.70 -29.99 4.24
C LEU A 339 -4.60 -28.82 3.83
N LEU A 340 -4.78 -28.60 2.53
CA LEU A 340 -5.56 -27.50 2.01
C LEU A 340 -7.05 -27.66 2.34
N GLN A 341 -7.61 -28.86 2.33
CA GLN A 341 -9.00 -29.13 2.74
C GLN A 341 -9.21 -28.81 4.23
N SER A 342 -8.25 -29.17 5.08
CA SER A 342 -8.28 -28.83 6.50
C SER A 342 -8.33 -27.31 6.70
N LEU A 343 -7.48 -26.57 5.97
CA LEU A 343 -7.48 -25.11 6.02
C LEU A 343 -8.75 -24.50 5.42
N GLN A 344 -9.22 -24.99 4.28
CA GLN A 344 -10.44 -24.53 3.60
C GLN A 344 -11.67 -24.65 4.50
N SER A 345 -11.77 -25.70 5.32
CA SER A 345 -12.87 -25.88 6.27
C SER A 345 -12.98 -24.75 7.30
N ARG A 346 -11.89 -23.99 7.52
CA ARG A 346 -11.80 -22.87 8.46
C ARG A 346 -12.01 -21.51 7.79
N LEU A 347 -12.16 -21.46 6.46
CA LEU A 347 -12.41 -20.21 5.74
C LEU A 347 -13.79 -19.63 6.09
N PRO A 348 -13.94 -18.30 6.12
CA PRO A 348 -15.25 -17.68 6.29
C PRO A 348 -16.12 -17.99 5.07
N LYS A 349 -17.43 -18.21 5.29
CA LYS A 349 -18.41 -18.48 4.22
C LYS A 349 -18.62 -17.28 3.28
N ILE A 350 -18.25 -16.07 3.72
CA ILE A 350 -18.40 -14.81 3.01
C ILE A 350 -17.03 -14.11 3.01
N LYS A 351 -16.60 -13.54 1.88
CA LYS A 351 -15.33 -12.79 1.83
C LYS A 351 -15.45 -11.50 2.66
N PRO A 352 -14.39 -11.09 3.38
CA PRO A 352 -14.42 -9.92 4.28
C PRO A 352 -14.78 -8.59 3.61
N ASP A 353 -14.39 -8.41 2.34
CA ASP A 353 -14.50 -7.11 1.65
C ASP A 353 -15.51 -7.13 0.47
N HIS A 354 -16.43 -8.11 0.43
CA HIS A 354 -17.42 -8.25 -0.65
C HIS A 354 -18.64 -7.32 -0.53
N GLN A 355 -18.61 -6.32 0.36
CA GLN A 355 -19.66 -5.30 0.39
C GLN A 355 -19.38 -4.26 -0.72
N GLY A 356 -20.16 -4.36 -1.80
CA GLY A 356 -20.33 -3.31 -2.82
C GLY A 356 -19.32 -3.31 -3.97
N ILE A 357 -19.84 -3.47 -5.19
CA ILE A 357 -19.43 -2.61 -6.31
C ILE A 357 -19.98 -1.21 -6.00
#